data_AF-A0A946GA80-F1
#
_entry.id   AF-A0A946GA80-F1
#
_cell.length_a   1.000
_cell.length_b   1.000
_cell.length_c   1.000
_cell.angle_alpha   90.00
_cell.angle_beta   90.00
_cell.angle_gamma   90.00
#
_symmetry.space_group_name_H-M   'P 1'
#
loop_
_entity.id
_entity.type
_entity.pdbx_description
1 polymer ?
#
loop_
_entity_poly.entity_id
_entity_poly.type
_entity_poly.pdbx_seq_one_letter_code
_entity_poly.pdbx_strand_id
1 'polypeptide(L)'
;MDLQVATLCDFAAEYQGKMVISGTFDALAAKATPIVHPQCSLAMRFCFTPEDDGNHDLQISIIDEDGKPVNEKMPIKGAMPVQIPDTVAFMTRHLIVGFQG
;
A
#
# COMPACT_ATOMS: atom_id res chain seq x y z
N MET A 1 -12.07 -9.91 2.36
CA MET A 1 -11.01 -9.11 1.73
C MET A 1 -9.70 -9.51 2.39
N ASP A 2 -8.72 -9.95 1.61
CA ASP A 2 -7.44 -10.41 2.13
C ASP A 2 -6.29 -9.52 1.62
N LEU A 3 -5.43 -9.04 2.53
CA LEU A 3 -4.24 -8.26 2.20
C LEU A 3 -3.04 -9.21 2.10
N GLN A 4 -2.74 -9.64 0.88
CA GLN A 4 -1.72 -10.65 0.63
C GLN A 4 -0.29 -10.10 0.67
N VAL A 5 -0.11 -8.84 0.31
CA VAL A 5 1.17 -8.13 0.34
C VAL A 5 0.94 -6.73 0.87
N ALA A 6 1.77 -6.30 1.81
CA ALA A 6 1.93 -4.91 2.20
C ALA A 6 3.38 -4.69 2.63
N THR A 7 4.14 -3.91 1.87
CA THR A 7 5.56 -3.67 2.15
C THR A 7 5.97 -2.26 1.75
N LEU A 8 6.88 -1.67 2.52
CA LEU A 8 7.68 -0.55 2.04
C LEU A 8 8.75 -1.05 1.08
N CYS A 9 9.05 -0.24 0.06
CA CYS A 9 10.05 -0.55 -0.95
C CYS A 9 10.59 0.71 -1.61
N ASP A 10 11.79 0.59 -2.20
CA ASP A 10 12.38 1.65 -3.02
C ASP A 10 11.52 1.93 -4.27
N PHE A 11 10.99 0.87 -4.89
CA PHE A 11 10.21 0.95 -6.12
C PHE A 11 9.12 -0.12 -6.21
N ALA A 12 7.94 0.30 -6.67
CA ALA A 12 6.89 -0.60 -7.09
C ALA A 12 6.21 -0.12 -8.38
N ALA A 13 5.84 -1.08 -9.24
CA ALA A 13 5.09 -0.84 -10.46
C ALA A 13 4.18 -2.02 -10.79
N GLU A 14 3.19 -1.78 -11.65
CA GLU A 14 2.32 -2.80 -12.20
C GLU A 14 2.56 -2.89 -13.71
N TYR A 15 2.83 -4.11 -14.19
CA TYR A 15 3.02 -4.41 -15.61
C TYR A 15 2.13 -5.60 -16.01
N GLN A 16 1.09 -5.33 -16.78
CA GLN A 16 0.18 -6.35 -17.34
C GLN A 16 -0.40 -7.31 -16.28
N GLY A 17 -0.90 -6.76 -15.18
CA GLY A 17 -1.44 -7.48 -14.04
C GLY A 17 -0.39 -8.06 -13.10
N LYS A 18 0.91 -7.82 -13.31
CA LYS A 18 1.99 -8.31 -12.43
C LYS A 18 2.56 -7.15 -11.62
N MET A 19 2.59 -7.31 -10.29
CA MET A 19 3.25 -6.36 -9.41
C MET A 19 4.76 -6.64 -9.39
N VAL A 20 5.55 -5.62 -9.67
CA VAL A 20 7.00 -5.62 -9.49
C VAL A 20 7.30 -4.81 -8.24
N ILE A 21 8.03 -5.42 -7.31
CA ILE A 21 8.53 -4.78 -6.09
C ILE A 21 10.04 -4.94 -6.08
N SER A 22 10.75 -3.84 -5.86
CA SER A 22 12.21 -3.83 -5.76
C SER A 22 12.65 -3.09 -4.52
N GLY A 23 13.63 -3.65 -3.82
CA GLY A 23 14.22 -3.03 -2.63
C GLY A 23 13.24 -2.94 -1.47
N THR A 24 12.65 -4.05 -1.04
CA THR A 24 11.83 -4.09 0.18
C THR A 24 12.71 -3.89 1.40
N PHE A 25 12.23 -3.14 2.39
CA PHE A 25 12.97 -2.88 3.62
C PHE A 25 12.03 -2.77 4.83
N ASP A 26 12.57 -3.07 5.99
CA ASP A 26 11.97 -2.89 7.31
C ASP A 26 12.74 -1.86 8.17
N ALA A 27 13.98 -1.54 7.79
CA ALA A 27 14.83 -0.56 8.43
C ALA A 27 15.66 0.24 7.42
N LEU A 28 15.95 1.50 7.75
CA LEU A 28 16.87 2.36 7.01
C LEU A 28 18.21 2.43 7.73
N ALA A 29 19.27 2.00 7.07
CA ALA A 29 20.63 2.12 7.60
C ALA A 29 21.15 3.56 7.42
N ALA A 30 21.54 4.22 8.50
CA ALA A 30 22.14 5.54 8.45
C ALA A 30 23.17 5.82 9.54
N LYS A 31 24.06 6.76 9.23
CA LYS A 31 25.12 7.22 10.15
C LYS A 31 24.69 8.35 11.08
N ALA A 32 23.62 9.07 10.72
CA ALA A 32 23.05 10.18 11.48
C ALA A 32 21.58 10.39 11.10
N THR A 33 20.81 11.02 11.98
CA THR A 33 19.41 11.41 11.76
C THR A 33 19.26 12.94 11.76
N PRO A 34 18.33 13.53 10.98
CA PRO A 34 17.32 12.88 10.13
C PRO A 34 17.89 12.28 8.83
N ILE A 35 17.19 11.28 8.29
CA ILE A 35 17.54 10.63 7.02
C ILE A 35 16.53 11.06 5.97
N VAL A 36 17.01 11.42 4.79
CA VAL A 36 16.16 11.58 3.61
C VAL A 36 16.33 10.33 2.75
N HIS A 37 15.28 9.51 2.69
CA HIS A 37 15.26 8.32 1.84
C HIS A 37 14.72 8.69 0.47
N PRO A 38 15.49 8.51 -0.63
CA PRO A 38 15.19 9.14 -1.91
C PRO A 38 13.92 8.62 -2.58
N GLN A 39 13.58 7.34 -2.40
CA GLN A 39 12.37 6.75 -2.96
C GLN A 39 11.73 5.82 -1.94
N CYS A 40 10.46 6.03 -1.62
CA CYS A 40 9.72 5.19 -0.69
C CYS A 40 8.31 4.97 -1.24
N SER A 41 7.92 3.71 -1.43
CA SER A 41 6.60 3.32 -1.88
C SER A 41 6.01 2.26 -0.95
N LEU A 42 4.73 2.38 -0.64
CA LEU A 42 3.92 1.31 -0.08
C LEU A 42 3.29 0.51 -1.22
N ALA A 43 3.72 -0.75 -1.37
CA ALA A 43 3.16 -1.69 -2.33
C ALA A 43 2.18 -2.63 -1.63
N MET A 44 0.96 -2.73 -2.16
CA MET A 44 -0.10 -3.58 -1.61
C MET A 44 -0.75 -4.45 -2.67
N ARG A 45 -1.10 -5.68 -2.28
CA ARG A 45 -1.93 -6.60 -3.08
C ARG A 45 -3.10 -7.10 -2.25
N PHE A 46 -4.29 -6.81 -2.75
CA PHE A 46 -5.54 -7.33 -2.19
C PHE A 46 -6.04 -8.49 -3.03
N CYS A 47 -6.65 -9.46 -2.37
CA CYS A 47 -7.48 -10.51 -2.96
C CYS A 47 -8.90 -10.36 -2.45
N PHE A 48 -9.84 -10.28 -3.37
CA PHE A 48 -11.27 -10.13 -3.10
C PHE A 48 -12.02 -11.36 -3.58
N THR A 49 -12.96 -11.85 -2.79
CA THR A 49 -13.94 -12.89 -3.16
C THR A 49 -15.31 -12.25 -3.41
N PRO A 50 -16.28 -12.93 -4.05
CA PRO A 50 -17.62 -12.36 -4.28
C PRO A 50 -18.32 -11.77 -3.04
N GLU A 51 -17.98 -12.25 -1.83
CA GLU A 51 -18.49 -11.71 -0.56
C GLU A 51 -17.96 -10.30 -0.24
N ASP A 52 -16.89 -9.87 -0.92
CA ASP A 52 -16.26 -8.56 -0.80
C ASP A 52 -16.80 -7.54 -1.82
N ASP A 53 -17.83 -7.86 -2.60
CA ASP A 53 -18.43 -6.90 -3.53
C ASP A 53 -19.04 -5.70 -2.78
N GLY A 54 -18.78 -4.49 -3.27
CA GLY A 54 -19.33 -3.27 -2.70
C GLY A 54 -18.30 -2.16 -2.47
N ASN A 55 -18.69 -1.20 -1.62
CA ASN A 55 -17.87 -0.03 -1.32
C ASN A 55 -17.01 -0.29 -0.08
N HIS A 56 -15.69 -0.19 -0.25
CA HIS A 56 -14.73 -0.24 0.85
C HIS A 56 -13.99 1.09 0.97
N ASP A 57 -13.49 1.37 2.15
CA ASP A 57 -12.60 2.50 2.41
C ASP A 57 -11.20 1.99 2.70
N LEU A 58 -10.21 2.64 2.08
CA LEU A 58 -8.80 2.44 2.39
C LEU A 58 -8.28 3.64 3.17
N GLN A 59 -7.63 3.35 4.30
CA GLN A 59 -6.94 4.34 5.10
C GLN A 59 -5.48 3.93 5.31
N ILE A 60 -4.55 4.82 4.99
CA ILE A 60 -3.12 4.64 5.25
C ILE A 60 -2.70 5.72 6.25
N SER A 61 -2.21 5.29 7.41
CA SER A 61 -1.66 6.16 8.45
C SER A 61 -0.20 5.83 8.68
N ILE A 62 0.68 6.81 8.59
CA ILE A 62 2.04 6.70 9.11
C ILE A 62 2.03 7.35 10.49
N ILE A 63 2.47 6.61 11.51
CA ILE A 63 2.47 7.02 12.92
C ILE A 63 3.88 7.01 13.50
N ASP A 64 4.11 7.82 14.53
CA ASP A 64 5.33 7.81 15.33
C ASP A 64 5.30 6.72 16.41
N GLU A 65 6.34 6.68 17.26
CA GLU A 65 6.45 5.73 18.37
C GLU A 65 5.38 5.92 19.46
N ASP A 66 4.78 7.11 19.54
CA ASP A 66 3.68 7.44 20.45
C ASP A 66 2.30 7.10 19.85
N GLY A 67 2.27 6.57 18.62
CA GLY A 67 1.04 6.22 17.90
C GLY A 67 0.31 7.43 17.31
N LYS A 68 0.95 8.61 17.24
CA LYS A 68 0.37 9.82 16.63
C LYS A 68 0.72 9.90 15.16
N PRO A 69 -0.13 10.51 14.31
CA PRO A 69 0.19 10.71 12.90
C PRO A 69 1.47 11.55 12.73
N VAL A 70 2.35 11.14 11.81
CA VAL A 70 3.64 11.82 11.59
C VAL A 70 3.52 13.25 11.04
N ASN A 71 2.37 13.60 10.44
CA ASN A 71 2.05 14.96 10.00
C ASN A 71 0.54 15.11 9.73
N GLU A 72 0.10 16.33 9.40
CA GLU A 72 -1.29 16.68 9.10
C GLU A 72 -1.83 16.06 7.80
N LYS A 73 -0.97 15.51 6.93
CA LYS A 73 -1.39 14.82 5.70
C LYS A 73 -1.87 13.39 5.97
N MET A 74 -1.75 12.92 7.20
CA MET A 74 -2.21 11.60 7.63
C MET A 74 -3.57 11.70 8.36
N PRO A 75 -4.50 10.76 8.14
CA PRO A 75 -4.37 9.62 7.24
C PRO A 75 -4.65 9.96 5.77
N ILE A 76 -4.00 9.24 4.86
CA ILE A 76 -4.39 9.19 3.45
C ILE A 76 -5.65 8.32 3.37
N LYS A 77 -6.74 8.88 2.83
CA LYS A 77 -8.02 8.19 2.64
C LYS A 77 -8.31 8.03 1.15
N GLY A 78 -8.80 6.85 0.77
CA GLY A 78 -9.24 6.57 -0.59
C GLY A 78 -10.45 5.65 -0.59
N ALA A 79 -11.45 5.99 -1.40
CA ALA A 79 -12.54 5.06 -1.69
C ALA A 79 -12.01 3.91 -2.55
N MET A 80 -12.38 2.69 -2.19
CA MET A 80 -12.01 1.46 -2.88
C MET A 80 -13.29 0.69 -3.25
N PRO A 81 -14.04 1.14 -4.26
CA PRO A 81 -15.13 0.33 -4.78
C PRO A 81 -14.57 -0.95 -5.39
N VAL A 82 -15.18 -2.07 -5.05
CA VAL A 82 -14.87 -3.42 -5.52
C VAL A 82 -16.10 -3.95 -6.24
N GLN A 83 -15.90 -4.33 -7.50
CA GLN A 83 -16.92 -4.96 -8.33
C GLN A 83 -16.34 -6.26 -8.85
N ILE A 84 -16.98 -7.37 -8.53
CA ILE A 84 -16.50 -8.71 -8.87
C ILE A 84 -17.48 -9.33 -9.85
N PRO A 85 -17.04 -9.72 -11.04
CA PRO A 85 -17.89 -10.46 -11.96
C PRO A 85 -18.36 -11.78 -11.36
N ASP A 86 -19.64 -12.14 -11.55
CA ASP A 86 -20.21 -13.42 -11.10
C ASP A 86 -19.51 -14.66 -11.67
N THR A 87 -18.68 -14.47 -12.70
CA THR A 87 -17.94 -15.52 -13.41
C THR A 87 -16.60 -15.88 -12.78
N VAL A 88 -16.10 -15.10 -11.80
CA VAL A 88 -14.79 -15.33 -11.17
C VAL A 88 -14.91 -15.66 -9.68
N ALA A 89 -14.09 -16.60 -9.23
CA ALA A 89 -14.05 -16.97 -7.81
C ALA A 89 -13.32 -15.95 -6.93
N PHE A 90 -12.41 -15.17 -7.53
CA PHE A 90 -11.69 -14.09 -6.86
C PHE A 90 -11.12 -13.11 -7.89
N MET A 91 -10.76 -11.91 -7.41
CA MET A 91 -10.04 -10.90 -8.17
C MET A 91 -8.89 -10.34 -7.31
N THR A 92 -7.75 -10.02 -7.94
CA THR A 92 -6.66 -9.35 -7.24
C THR A 92 -6.45 -7.94 -7.75
N ARG A 93 -6.17 -7.00 -6.85
CA ARG A 93 -5.86 -5.61 -7.18
C ARG A 93 -4.54 -5.20 -6.53
N HIS A 94 -3.67 -4.58 -7.32
CA HIS A 94 -2.45 -3.95 -6.83
C HIS A 94 -2.73 -2.48 -6.56
N LEU A 95 -2.21 -1.97 -5.43
CA LEU A 95 -2.21 -0.56 -5.12
C LEU A 95 -0.80 -0.15 -4.70
N ILE A 96 -0.33 0.94 -5.28
CA ILE A 96 1.01 1.48 -5.04
C ILE A 96 0.83 2.93 -4.61
N VAL A 97 1.38 3.28 -3.45
CA VAL A 97 1.38 4.64 -2.92
C VAL A 97 2.83 5.09 -2.78
N GLY A 98 3.24 6.04 -3.63
CA GLY A 98 4.55 6.68 -3.49
C GLY A 98 4.49 7.78 -2.44
N PHE A 99 5.46 7.82 -1.53
CA PHE A 99 5.61 8.87 -0.52
C PHE A 99 6.59 9.96 -0.96
N GLN A 100 6.65 10.23 -2.27
CA GLN A 100 7.53 11.25 -2.83
C GLN A 100 6.98 12.64 -2.47
N GLY A 101 7.80 13.43 -1.79
CA GLY A 101 7.54 14.80 -1.38
C GLY A 101 8.80 15.63 -1.44
#